data_AF-A0A545BCW8-F1
#
_entry.id   AF-A0A545BCW8-F1
#
_cell.length_a   1.000
_cell.length_b   1.000
_cell.length_c   1.000
_cell.angle_alpha   90.00
_cell.angle_beta   90.00
_cell.angle_gamma   90.00
#
_symmetry.space_group_name_H-M   'P 1'
#
loop_
_entity.id
_entity.type
_entity.pdbx_description
1 polymer ?
#
loop_
_entity_poly.entity_id
_entity_poly.type
_entity_poly.pdbx_seq_one_letter_code
_entity_poly.pdbx_strand_id
1 'polypeptide(L)'
;MSSARTSKTRPKSRDKRTAEQSAQLIAKFYKDHGYLPTQHTPSSGEHKRLALALERLRRLKAAGDLPEDAARILDQVYPKWTARADHAGERWQRTAEDFIAWVTQNGRFPSASSDDEAERFLSRWLFRQRYDARRERFPARVRELDARLPEWRETFSEQERRSYVESAQQIAAYVQKHGRLPAPDDTSGSEAERLAGVLLVLRNQQRRGLLAKEAIRTLDAAFPGWLDGMSLNVERHWQKRATDFIEWVKENGRHPHRSAWDPKERALAGWVARQRVHAKKRQYPHRIRELNARLPEWNCPP
;
A
#
# COMPACT_ATOMS: atom_id res chain seq x y z
N MET A 1 0.68 8.28 -65.31
CA MET A 1 0.16 9.66 -65.29
C MET A 1 -0.95 9.75 -64.25
N SER A 2 -0.97 10.87 -63.53
CA SER A 2 -1.56 11.10 -62.19
C SER A 2 -3.01 10.66 -61.97
N SER A 3 -3.23 9.86 -60.93
CA SER A 3 -4.55 9.71 -60.29
C SER A 3 -4.88 10.98 -59.52
N ALA A 4 -5.89 11.71 -59.97
CA ALA A 4 -6.47 12.85 -59.29
C ALA A 4 -7.02 12.43 -57.92
N ARG A 5 -6.42 12.98 -56.86
CA ARG A 5 -6.88 12.81 -55.48
C ARG A 5 -8.14 13.64 -55.31
N THR A 6 -9.30 13.00 -55.31
CA THR A 6 -10.57 13.63 -55.00
C THR A 6 -10.53 14.22 -53.59
N SER A 7 -10.52 15.55 -53.51
CA SER A 7 -10.59 16.30 -52.27
C SER A 7 -11.95 16.05 -51.62
N LYS A 8 -11.99 15.23 -50.57
CA LYS A 8 -13.15 15.13 -49.69
C LYS A 8 -13.39 16.48 -49.02
N THR A 9 -14.41 17.20 -49.48
CA THR A 9 -14.93 18.42 -48.88
C THR A 9 -15.30 18.12 -47.42
N ARG A 10 -14.62 18.80 -46.49
CA ARG A 10 -14.75 18.62 -45.04
C ARG A 10 -16.06 19.28 -44.57
N PRO A 11 -16.85 18.65 -43.69
CA PRO A 11 -18.16 19.17 -43.32
C PRO A 11 -18.05 20.54 -42.62
N LYS A 12 -18.83 21.52 -43.10
CA LYS A 12 -18.95 22.87 -42.51
C LYS A 12 -19.41 22.75 -41.05
N SER A 13 -18.70 23.42 -40.15
CA SER A 13 -19.02 23.51 -38.71
C SER A 13 -20.43 24.06 -38.51
N ARG A 14 -21.28 23.33 -37.78
CA ARG A 14 -22.70 23.63 -37.51
C ARG A 14 -22.91 24.63 -36.35
N ASP A 15 -21.83 25.20 -35.81
CA ASP A 15 -21.89 26.17 -34.71
C ASP A 15 -22.03 27.60 -35.27
N LYS A 16 -23.20 28.22 -35.04
CA LYS A 16 -23.54 29.58 -35.51
C LYS A 16 -22.92 30.70 -34.67
N ARG A 17 -22.25 30.37 -33.56
CA ARG A 17 -21.65 31.35 -32.64
C ARG A 17 -20.50 32.10 -33.31
N THR A 18 -20.35 33.38 -32.98
CA THR A 18 -19.19 34.18 -33.39
C THR A 18 -17.92 33.70 -32.67
N ALA A 19 -16.75 34.12 -33.16
CA ALA A 19 -15.47 33.81 -32.51
C ALA A 19 -15.42 34.37 -31.08
N GLU A 20 -15.94 35.59 -30.89
CA GLU A 20 -16.03 36.26 -29.61
C GLU A 20 -16.98 35.56 -28.63
N GLN A 21 -18.20 35.20 -29.06
CA GLN A 21 -19.15 34.45 -28.23
C GLN A 21 -18.57 33.09 -27.79
N SER A 22 -17.84 32.44 -28.70
CA SER A 22 -17.15 31.19 -28.39
C SER A 22 -16.04 31.40 -27.37
N ALA A 23 -15.24 32.46 -27.52
CA ALA A 23 -14.19 32.83 -26.57
C ALA A 23 -14.75 33.16 -25.18
N GLN A 24 -15.85 33.91 -25.08
CA GLN A 24 -16.53 34.21 -23.81
C GLN A 24 -17.02 32.94 -23.10
N LEU A 25 -17.64 32.01 -23.82
CA LEU A 25 -18.12 30.75 -23.24
C LEU A 25 -16.97 29.83 -22.81
N ILE A 26 -15.87 29.79 -23.57
CA ILE A 26 -14.66 29.05 -23.20
C ILE A 26 -13.99 29.68 -21.97
N ALA A 27 -13.92 31.01 -21.91
CA ALA A 27 -13.40 31.74 -20.76
C ALA A 27 -14.24 31.48 -19.50
N LYS A 28 -15.57 31.49 -19.63
CA LYS A 28 -16.48 31.11 -18.54
C LYS A 28 -16.27 29.67 -18.11
N PHE A 29 -16.23 28.73 -19.06
CA PHE A 29 -15.95 27.32 -18.78
C PHE A 29 -14.62 27.13 -18.03
N TYR A 30 -13.57 27.87 -18.42
CA TYR A 30 -12.29 27.83 -17.72
C TYR A 30 -12.40 28.39 -16.30
N LYS A 31 -13.18 29.45 -16.06
CA LYS A 31 -13.39 29.95 -14.69
C LYS A 31 -14.13 28.94 -13.81
N ASP A 32 -15.14 28.27 -14.37
CA ASP A 32 -16.01 27.35 -13.62
C ASP A 32 -15.32 26.00 -13.35
N HIS A 33 -14.46 25.53 -14.26
CA HIS A 33 -13.84 24.21 -14.18
C HIS A 33 -12.31 24.24 -14.00
N GLY A 34 -11.69 25.39 -14.22
CA GLY A 34 -10.24 25.59 -14.17
C GLY A 34 -9.46 24.87 -15.29
N TYR A 35 -10.10 24.41 -16.36
CA TYR A 35 -9.41 23.82 -17.52
C TYR A 35 -10.16 24.15 -18.81
N LEU A 36 -9.49 24.06 -19.97
CA LEU A 36 -10.14 24.32 -21.26
C LEU A 36 -10.94 23.08 -21.74
N PRO A 37 -12.06 23.26 -22.45
CA PRO A 37 -12.93 22.16 -22.86
C PRO A 37 -12.24 21.18 -23.82
N THR A 38 -12.45 19.87 -23.64
CA THR A 38 -11.86 18.80 -24.45
C THR A 38 -12.92 17.87 -25.05
N GLN A 39 -12.54 17.10 -26.08
CA GLN A 39 -13.45 16.10 -26.67
C GLN A 39 -13.79 14.94 -25.72
N HIS A 40 -13.01 14.74 -24.65
CA HIS A 40 -13.20 13.69 -23.65
C HIS A 40 -13.72 14.23 -22.31
N THR A 41 -14.14 15.50 -22.24
CA THR A 41 -14.78 16.07 -21.04
C THR A 41 -16.13 15.37 -20.79
N PRO A 42 -16.50 15.04 -19.54
CA PRO A 42 -17.72 14.28 -19.24
C PRO A 42 -18.99 14.90 -19.83
N SER A 43 -19.64 14.09 -20.66
CA SER A 43 -21.01 14.07 -21.19
C SER A 43 -21.94 15.28 -20.93
N SER A 44 -21.64 16.43 -21.53
CA SER A 44 -22.68 17.36 -21.99
C SER A 44 -22.42 17.71 -23.45
N GLY A 45 -23.46 17.74 -24.27
CA GLY A 45 -23.36 18.13 -25.69
C GLY A 45 -22.73 19.51 -25.87
N GLU A 46 -22.82 20.38 -24.86
CA GLU A 46 -22.20 21.70 -24.84
C GLU A 46 -20.68 21.65 -24.67
N HIS A 47 -20.14 20.83 -23.77
CA HIS A 47 -18.70 20.71 -23.55
C HIS A 47 -17.96 20.27 -24.82
N LYS A 48 -18.58 19.33 -25.57
CA LYS A 48 -18.05 18.88 -26.86
C LYS A 48 -18.08 20.00 -27.92
N ARG A 49 -19.11 20.85 -27.93
CA ARG A 49 -19.18 22.02 -28.83
C ARG A 49 -18.10 23.04 -28.51
N LEU A 50 -17.90 23.36 -27.22
CA LEU A 50 -16.85 24.29 -26.79
C LEU A 50 -15.44 23.76 -27.10
N ALA A 51 -15.21 22.45 -26.97
CA ALA A 51 -13.93 21.83 -27.36
C ALA A 51 -13.66 21.97 -28.88
N LEU A 52 -14.68 21.76 -29.71
CA LEU A 52 -14.57 21.96 -31.16
C LEU A 52 -14.41 23.44 -31.54
N ALA A 53 -15.07 24.34 -30.80
CA ALA A 53 -14.91 25.79 -30.96
C ALA A 53 -13.49 26.23 -30.61
N LEU A 54 -12.92 25.74 -29.51
CA LEU A 54 -11.53 26.02 -29.12
C LEU A 54 -10.53 25.58 -30.22
N GLU A 55 -10.69 24.38 -30.79
CA GLU A 55 -9.87 23.92 -31.92
C GLU A 55 -10.07 24.75 -33.20
N ARG A 56 -11.24 25.37 -33.39
CA ARG A 56 -11.46 26.35 -34.46
C ARG A 56 -10.70 27.65 -34.18
N LEU A 57 -10.76 28.19 -32.96
CA LEU A 57 -10.07 29.43 -32.60
C LEU A 57 -8.54 29.27 -32.69
N ARG A 58 -7.99 28.12 -32.29
CA ARG A 58 -6.56 27.80 -32.45
C ARG A 58 -6.12 27.85 -33.91
N ARG A 59 -6.94 27.28 -34.81
CA ARG A 59 -6.69 27.32 -36.26
C ARG A 59 -6.76 28.74 -36.83
N LEU A 60 -7.73 29.55 -36.40
CA LEU A 60 -7.83 30.95 -36.81
C LEU A 60 -6.63 31.77 -36.34
N LYS A 61 -6.16 31.56 -35.10
CA LYS A 61 -4.95 32.23 -34.58
C LYS A 61 -3.70 31.86 -35.37
N ALA A 62 -3.56 30.58 -35.71
CA ALA A 62 -2.44 30.11 -36.53
C ALA A 62 -2.47 30.63 -37.96
N ALA A 63 -3.67 30.89 -38.51
CA ALA A 63 -3.86 31.48 -39.84
C ALA A 63 -3.72 33.01 -39.85
N GLY A 64 -3.72 33.68 -38.69
CA GLY A 64 -3.75 35.14 -38.58
C GLY A 64 -5.16 35.76 -38.72
N ASP A 65 -6.20 34.94 -38.88
CA ASP A 65 -7.57 35.37 -39.16
C ASP A 65 -8.46 35.47 -37.89
N LEU A 66 -7.87 35.36 -36.69
CA LEU A 66 -8.65 35.42 -35.44
C LEU A 66 -8.95 36.88 -35.08
N PRO A 67 -10.23 37.26 -34.86
CA PRO A 67 -10.58 38.58 -34.36
C PRO A 67 -9.84 38.91 -33.06
N GLU A 68 -9.26 40.11 -32.98
CA GLU A 68 -8.43 40.53 -31.84
C GLU A 68 -9.17 40.45 -30.50
N ASP A 69 -10.44 40.81 -30.48
CA ASP A 69 -11.26 40.77 -29.26
C ASP A 69 -11.43 39.34 -28.73
N ALA A 70 -11.62 38.36 -29.63
CA ALA A 70 -11.70 36.95 -29.25
C ALA A 70 -10.35 36.42 -28.73
N ALA A 71 -9.23 36.87 -29.32
CA ALA A 71 -7.90 36.53 -28.82
C ALA A 71 -7.67 37.12 -27.42
N ARG A 72 -7.99 38.40 -27.24
CA ARG A 72 -7.81 39.13 -25.98
C ARG A 72 -8.56 38.49 -24.81
N ILE A 73 -9.81 38.05 -25.05
CA ILE A 73 -10.63 37.35 -24.04
C ILE A 73 -9.94 36.07 -23.55
N LEU A 74 -9.37 35.27 -24.46
CA LEU A 74 -8.70 34.02 -24.09
C LEU A 74 -7.31 34.26 -23.51
N ASP A 75 -6.57 35.24 -24.03
CA ASP A 75 -5.25 35.62 -23.52
C ASP A 75 -5.33 36.14 -22.08
N GLN A 76 -6.39 36.87 -21.73
CA GLN A 76 -6.61 37.35 -20.35
C GLN A 76 -6.84 36.21 -19.34
N VAL A 77 -7.46 35.12 -19.78
CA VAL A 77 -7.86 34.01 -18.89
C VAL A 77 -6.84 32.89 -18.88
N TYR A 78 -6.22 32.60 -20.02
CA TYR A 78 -5.18 31.59 -20.16
C TYR A 78 -4.27 31.89 -21.37
N PRO A 79 -3.18 32.66 -21.19
CA PRO A 79 -2.28 33.10 -22.28
C PRO A 79 -1.70 31.98 -23.17
N LYS A 80 -1.67 30.74 -22.67
CA LYS A 80 -1.14 29.57 -23.38
C LYS A 80 -2.21 28.75 -24.10
N TRP A 81 -3.43 29.29 -24.29
CA TRP A 81 -4.57 28.56 -24.88
C TRP A 81 -4.30 28.07 -26.31
N THR A 82 -3.37 28.71 -27.01
CA THR A 82 -2.93 28.36 -28.36
C THR A 82 -2.13 27.05 -28.40
N ALA A 83 -1.39 26.74 -27.33
CA ALA A 83 -0.78 25.44 -27.17
C ALA A 83 -1.87 24.39 -26.94
N ARG A 84 -1.66 23.16 -27.43
CA ARG A 84 -2.41 22.01 -26.93
C ARG A 84 -1.96 21.79 -25.49
N ALA A 85 -2.61 22.49 -24.58
CA ALA A 85 -2.35 22.35 -23.16
C ALA A 85 -2.54 20.88 -22.77
N ASP A 86 -1.55 20.33 -22.07
CA ASP A 86 -1.65 19.03 -21.45
C ASP A 86 -2.58 19.16 -20.24
N HIS A 87 -3.88 19.29 -20.50
CA HIS A 87 -4.91 19.38 -19.47
C HIS A 87 -4.96 18.11 -18.59
N ALA A 88 -4.37 16.99 -19.05
CA ALA A 88 -4.17 15.84 -18.18
C ALA A 88 -3.04 16.11 -17.17
N GLY A 89 -1.96 16.77 -17.59
CA GLY A 89 -0.93 17.33 -16.73
C GLY A 89 -1.47 18.39 -15.76
N GLU A 90 -2.22 19.38 -16.24
CA GLU A 90 -2.76 20.46 -15.39
C GLU A 90 -3.77 19.95 -14.35
N ARG A 91 -4.67 19.04 -14.75
CA ARG A 91 -5.60 18.40 -13.79
C ARG A 91 -4.85 17.55 -12.77
N TRP A 92 -3.81 16.84 -13.22
CA TRP A 92 -2.97 16.08 -12.32
C TRP A 92 -2.27 17.00 -11.32
N GLN A 93 -1.74 18.14 -11.78
CA GLN A 93 -1.07 19.13 -10.95
C GLN A 93 -1.99 19.69 -9.87
N ARG A 94 -3.20 20.11 -10.26
CA ARG A 94 -4.20 20.61 -9.30
C ARG A 94 -4.56 19.55 -8.26
N THR A 95 -4.87 18.33 -8.70
CA THR A 95 -5.21 17.26 -7.76
C THR A 95 -4.03 16.87 -6.87
N ALA A 96 -2.79 16.97 -7.36
CA ALA A 96 -1.59 16.77 -6.54
C ALA A 96 -1.45 17.85 -5.46
N GLU A 97 -1.72 19.11 -5.81
CA GLU A 97 -1.75 20.22 -4.85
C GLU A 97 -2.85 20.04 -3.80
N ASP A 98 -4.08 19.71 -4.22
CA ASP A 98 -5.20 19.43 -3.33
C ASP A 98 -4.87 18.27 -2.38
N PHE A 99 -4.28 17.20 -2.91
CA PHE A 99 -3.86 16.03 -2.14
C PHE A 99 -2.79 16.38 -1.09
N ILE A 100 -1.73 17.10 -1.49
CA ILE A 100 -0.64 17.49 -0.59
C ILE A 100 -1.20 18.39 0.52
N ALA A 101 -2.00 19.40 0.17
CA ALA A 101 -2.62 20.29 1.15
C ALA A 101 -3.50 19.52 2.15
N TRP A 102 -4.30 18.57 1.64
CA TRP A 102 -5.15 17.73 2.47
C TRP A 102 -4.34 16.89 3.46
N VAL A 103 -3.24 16.25 3.00
CA VAL A 103 -2.37 15.44 3.86
C VAL A 103 -1.67 16.30 4.90
N THR A 104 -1.16 17.47 4.51
CA THR A 104 -0.52 18.41 5.45
C THR A 104 -1.50 18.89 6.52
N GLN A 105 -2.75 19.18 6.14
CA GLN A 105 -3.77 19.66 7.08
C GLN A 105 -4.26 18.57 8.03
N ASN A 106 -4.45 17.34 7.54
CA ASN A 106 -5.06 16.25 8.31
C ASN A 106 -4.02 15.33 9.00
N GLY A 107 -2.74 15.43 8.65
CA GLY A 107 -1.67 14.59 9.20
C GLY A 107 -1.81 13.09 8.89
N ARG A 108 -2.64 12.73 7.90
CA ARG A 108 -2.92 11.36 7.48
C ARG A 108 -3.16 11.30 5.97
N PHE A 109 -3.28 10.10 5.42
CA PHE A 109 -3.75 9.89 4.05
C PHE A 109 -5.28 9.76 3.96
N PRO A 110 -5.86 10.11 2.80
CA PRO A 110 -7.30 10.05 2.56
C PRO A 110 -7.80 8.59 2.51
N SER A 111 -8.91 8.35 3.18
CA SER A 111 -9.55 7.04 3.31
C SER A 111 -10.60 6.79 2.23
N ALA A 112 -10.59 5.58 1.67
CA ALA A 112 -11.62 5.14 0.72
C ALA A 112 -12.98 4.87 1.39
N SER A 113 -12.99 4.72 2.72
CA SER A 113 -14.17 4.46 3.53
C SER A 113 -14.73 5.72 4.22
N SER A 114 -14.21 6.90 3.87
CA SER A 114 -14.73 8.18 4.40
C SER A 114 -16.12 8.48 3.84
N ASP A 115 -16.98 9.11 4.64
CA ASP A 115 -18.27 9.62 4.19
C ASP A 115 -18.12 10.85 3.28
N ASP A 116 -16.98 11.55 3.33
CA ASP A 116 -16.68 12.68 2.46
C ASP A 116 -16.32 12.21 1.03
N GLU A 117 -17.02 12.77 0.04
CA GLU A 117 -16.77 12.49 -1.37
C GLU A 117 -15.42 13.03 -1.86
N ALA A 118 -14.99 14.19 -1.34
CA ALA A 118 -13.70 14.77 -1.71
C ALA A 118 -12.55 13.91 -1.19
N GLU A 119 -12.60 13.47 0.06
CA GLU A 119 -11.64 12.51 0.62
C GLU A 119 -11.60 11.20 -0.18
N ARG A 120 -12.76 10.60 -0.50
CA ARG A 120 -12.82 9.37 -1.32
C ARG A 120 -12.23 9.56 -2.71
N PHE A 121 -12.42 10.73 -3.31
CA PHE A 121 -11.78 11.07 -4.59
C PHE A 121 -10.26 11.09 -4.47
N LEU A 122 -9.72 11.77 -3.46
CA LEU A 122 -8.27 11.83 -3.21
C LEU A 122 -7.69 10.44 -2.89
N SER A 123 -8.43 9.60 -2.17
CA SER A 123 -8.02 8.21 -1.89
C SER A 123 -7.87 7.38 -3.17
N ARG A 124 -8.85 7.46 -4.09
CA ARG A 124 -8.78 6.81 -5.40
C ARG A 124 -7.65 7.37 -6.26
N TRP A 125 -7.43 8.68 -6.22
CA TRP A 125 -6.34 9.33 -6.94
C TRP A 125 -4.97 8.85 -6.45
N LEU A 126 -4.76 8.80 -5.13
CA LEU A 126 -3.55 8.27 -4.50
C LEU A 126 -3.29 6.81 -4.87
N PHE A 127 -4.32 5.97 -4.85
CA PHE A 127 -4.21 4.58 -5.32
C PHE A 127 -3.70 4.51 -6.75
N ARG A 128 -4.21 5.37 -7.64
CA ARG A 128 -3.77 5.44 -9.03
C ARG A 128 -2.31 5.86 -9.17
N GLN A 129 -1.86 6.86 -8.39
CA GLN A 129 -0.46 7.30 -8.42
C GLN A 129 0.49 6.18 -7.98
N ARG A 130 0.12 5.43 -6.94
CA ARG A 130 0.92 4.28 -6.46
C ARG A 130 0.95 3.14 -7.47
N TYR A 131 -0.13 2.92 -8.20
CA TYR A 131 -0.18 1.93 -9.28
C TYR A 131 0.74 2.35 -10.43
N ASP A 132 0.63 3.61 -10.89
CA ASP A 132 1.44 4.12 -12.00
C ASP A 132 2.93 4.12 -11.63
N ALA A 133 3.31 4.46 -10.40
CA ALA A 133 4.69 4.40 -9.91
C ALA A 133 5.27 2.98 -9.91
N ARG A 134 4.49 1.96 -9.51
CA ARG A 134 4.93 0.54 -9.55
C ARG A 134 5.12 0.01 -10.97
N ARG A 135 4.46 0.63 -11.94
CA ARG A 135 4.56 0.30 -13.37
C ARG A 135 5.57 1.21 -14.08
N GLU A 136 6.30 2.03 -13.33
CA GLU A 136 7.29 3.00 -13.85
C GLU A 136 6.68 3.97 -14.87
N ARG A 137 5.39 4.29 -14.72
CA ARG A 137 4.67 5.22 -15.59
C ARG A 137 4.79 6.65 -15.06
N PHE A 138 4.95 7.60 -15.99
CA PHE A 138 4.99 9.04 -15.69
C PHE A 138 6.05 9.43 -14.63
N PRO A 139 7.34 9.14 -14.87
CA PRO A 139 8.41 9.34 -13.88
C PRO A 139 8.55 10.79 -13.38
N ALA A 140 8.17 11.79 -14.19
CA ALA A 140 8.18 13.20 -13.77
C ALA A 140 7.18 13.47 -12.62
N ARG A 141 5.96 12.95 -12.73
CA ARG A 141 4.89 13.06 -11.70
C ARG A 141 5.30 12.39 -10.40
N VAL A 142 5.95 11.23 -10.55
CA VAL A 142 6.46 10.44 -9.44
C VAL A 142 7.56 11.20 -8.69
N ARG A 143 8.54 11.78 -9.40
CA ARG A 143 9.61 12.61 -8.79
C ARG A 143 9.06 13.82 -8.05
N GLU A 144 8.00 14.44 -8.57
CA GLU A 144 7.37 15.58 -7.91
C GLU A 144 6.74 15.21 -6.57
N LEU A 145 5.98 14.10 -6.52
CA LEU A 145 5.41 13.61 -5.26
C LEU A 145 6.51 13.14 -4.29
N ASP A 146 7.57 12.50 -4.79
CA ASP A 146 8.72 12.10 -3.96
C ASP A 146 9.42 13.30 -3.31
N ALA A 147 9.50 14.43 -4.01
CA ALA A 147 10.14 15.64 -3.50
C ALA A 147 9.28 16.37 -2.46
N ARG A 148 7.95 16.37 -2.63
CA ARG A 148 7.03 17.18 -1.81
C ARG A 148 6.37 16.42 -0.66
N LEU A 149 6.23 15.11 -0.79
CA LEU A 149 5.58 14.26 0.21
C LEU A 149 6.19 12.85 0.19
N PRO A 150 7.47 12.66 0.56
CA PRO A 150 8.21 11.39 0.40
C PRO A 150 7.46 10.13 0.90
N GLU A 151 6.62 10.29 1.91
CA GLU A 151 5.78 9.29 2.52
C GLU A 151 4.54 8.90 1.69
N TRP A 152 4.23 9.57 0.57
CA TRP A 152 3.03 9.32 -0.25
C TRP A 152 2.94 7.88 -0.78
N ARG A 153 4.07 7.18 -0.83
CA ARG A 153 4.17 5.76 -1.19
C ARG A 153 3.80 4.82 -0.05
N GLU A 154 3.85 5.31 1.19
CA GLU A 154 3.50 4.58 2.41
C GLU A 154 1.99 4.40 2.50
N THR A 155 1.50 3.17 2.62
CA THR A 155 0.06 2.90 2.55
C THR A 155 -0.73 3.18 3.83
N PHE A 156 -0.16 3.84 4.83
CA PHE A 156 -0.76 4.00 6.16
C PHE A 156 -0.94 5.45 6.57
N SER A 157 -2.06 5.73 7.21
CA SER A 157 -2.19 6.88 8.10
C SER A 157 -1.23 6.78 9.28
N GLU A 158 -0.86 7.92 9.87
CA GLU A 158 -0.05 7.98 11.09
C GLU A 158 -0.72 7.23 12.26
N GLN A 159 -2.05 7.19 12.28
CA GLN A 159 -2.84 6.42 13.24
C GLN A 159 -2.68 4.91 13.06
N GLU A 160 -2.71 4.41 11.82
CA GLU A 160 -2.41 2.99 11.52
C GLU A 160 -0.94 2.67 11.82
N ARG A 161 -0.03 3.62 11.60
CA ARG A 161 1.39 3.49 11.95
C ARG A 161 1.56 3.28 13.46
N ARG A 162 0.95 4.16 14.28
CA ARG A 162 0.91 4.02 15.75
C ARG A 162 0.27 2.72 16.18
N SER A 163 -0.87 2.36 15.58
CA SER A 163 -1.57 1.11 15.88
C SER A 163 -0.71 -0.14 15.63
N TYR A 164 0.10 -0.16 14.56
CA TYR A 164 1.01 -1.27 14.29
C TYR A 164 2.23 -1.30 15.22
N VAL A 165 2.76 -0.14 15.62
CA VAL A 165 3.85 -0.07 16.61
C VAL A 165 3.35 -0.56 17.97
N GLU A 166 2.18 -0.10 18.43
CA GLU A 166 1.54 -0.58 19.66
C GLU A 166 1.25 -2.09 19.58
N SER A 167 0.72 -2.57 18.45
CA SER A 167 0.49 -3.99 18.22
C SER A 167 1.78 -4.82 18.28
N ALA A 168 2.87 -4.32 17.71
CA ALA A 168 4.18 -4.95 17.78
C ALA A 168 4.71 -5.02 19.23
N GLN A 169 4.51 -3.96 20.02
CA GLN A 169 4.87 -3.93 21.43
C GLN A 169 4.07 -4.95 22.25
N GLN A 170 2.76 -5.09 22.00
CA GLN A 170 1.93 -6.11 22.66
C GLN A 170 2.41 -7.53 22.35
N ILE A 171 2.78 -7.81 21.10
CA ILE A 171 3.34 -9.11 20.70
C ILE A 171 4.70 -9.33 21.37
N ALA A 172 5.56 -8.31 21.43
CA ALA A 172 6.85 -8.39 22.11
C ALA A 172 6.70 -8.72 23.60
N ALA A 173 5.77 -8.06 24.29
CA ALA A 173 5.46 -8.33 25.69
C ALA A 173 4.94 -9.77 25.90
N TYR A 174 4.06 -10.25 25.01
CA TYR A 174 3.59 -11.64 25.04
C TYR A 174 4.75 -12.63 24.86
N VAL A 175 5.65 -12.38 23.91
CA VAL A 175 6.84 -13.21 23.68
C VAL A 175 7.75 -13.21 24.90
N GLN A 176 7.95 -12.07 25.56
CA GLN A 176 8.76 -11.99 26.78
C GLN A 176 8.16 -12.82 27.92
N LYS A 177 6.83 -12.78 28.07
CA LYS A 177 6.10 -13.52 29.12
C LYS A 177 6.04 -15.02 28.86
N HIS A 178 5.82 -15.44 27.62
CA HIS A 178 5.52 -16.84 27.27
C HIS A 178 6.65 -17.56 26.52
N GLY A 179 7.68 -16.84 26.07
CA GLY A 179 8.82 -17.38 25.32
C GLY A 179 8.48 -17.91 23.92
N ARG A 180 7.29 -17.59 23.40
CA ARG A 180 6.80 -18.02 22.08
C ARG A 180 5.96 -16.92 21.44
N LEU A 181 5.87 -16.95 20.12
CA LEU A 181 4.90 -16.12 19.40
C LEU A 181 3.46 -16.52 19.75
N PRO A 182 2.51 -15.56 19.73
CA PRO A 182 1.10 -15.85 19.77
C PRO A 182 0.72 -16.85 18.67
N ALA A 183 -0.02 -17.88 19.04
CA ALA A 183 -0.56 -18.89 18.14
C ALA A 183 -2.03 -19.12 18.53
N PRO A 184 -2.89 -19.48 17.56
CA PRO A 184 -4.25 -19.95 17.89
C PRO A 184 -4.12 -21.13 18.85
N ASP A 185 -4.71 -21.01 20.03
CA ASP A 185 -4.93 -22.16 20.91
C ASP A 185 -6.37 -22.66 20.75
N ASP A 186 -6.63 -23.91 21.16
CA ASP A 186 -7.97 -24.51 21.09
C ASP A 186 -8.95 -23.86 22.10
N THR A 187 -8.53 -22.84 22.85
CA THR A 187 -9.34 -22.14 23.86
C THR A 187 -9.83 -20.82 23.28
N SER A 188 -11.02 -20.84 22.69
CA SER A 188 -11.64 -19.66 22.07
C SER A 188 -11.64 -18.44 23.00
N GLY A 189 -11.05 -17.33 22.54
CA GLY A 189 -11.09 -16.02 23.22
C GLY A 189 -9.86 -15.65 24.06
N SER A 190 -8.75 -16.39 23.93
CA SER A 190 -7.52 -16.08 24.68
C SER A 190 -6.79 -14.85 24.11
N GLU A 191 -6.02 -14.15 24.96
CA GLU A 191 -5.10 -13.06 24.55
C GLU A 191 -4.15 -13.53 23.42
N ALA A 192 -3.80 -14.81 23.40
CA ALA A 192 -2.95 -15.43 22.39
C ALA A 192 -3.63 -15.50 21.01
N GLU A 193 -4.94 -15.81 20.95
CA GLU A 193 -5.70 -15.90 19.71
C GLU A 193 -5.83 -14.52 19.04
N ARG A 194 -6.20 -13.49 19.83
CA ARG A 194 -6.25 -12.10 19.35
C ARG A 194 -4.90 -11.65 18.78
N LEU A 195 -3.82 -11.87 19.54
CA LEU A 195 -2.48 -11.46 19.13
C LEU A 195 -1.95 -12.28 17.93
N ALA A 196 -2.39 -13.53 17.76
CA ALA A 196 -2.07 -14.33 16.59
C ALA A 196 -2.69 -13.75 15.31
N GLY A 197 -3.95 -13.29 15.38
CA GLY A 197 -4.62 -12.57 14.30
C GLY A 197 -3.87 -11.27 13.93
N VAL A 198 -3.48 -10.49 14.94
CA VAL A 198 -2.70 -9.26 14.74
C VAL A 198 -1.35 -9.55 14.10
N LEU A 199 -0.63 -10.57 14.57
CA LEU A 199 0.66 -10.99 14.01
C LEU A 199 0.55 -11.39 12.53
N LEU A 200 -0.54 -12.05 12.14
CA LEU A 200 -0.81 -12.38 10.72
C LEU A 200 -0.98 -11.11 9.88
N VAL A 201 -1.70 -10.12 10.39
CA VAL A 201 -1.83 -8.82 9.72
C VAL A 201 -0.45 -8.17 9.55
N LEU A 202 0.34 -8.05 10.62
CA LEU A 202 1.69 -7.45 10.55
C LEU A 202 2.60 -8.17 9.55
N ARG A 203 2.57 -9.50 9.49
CA ARG A 203 3.30 -10.29 8.49
C ARG A 203 2.86 -9.98 7.07
N ASN A 204 1.56 -9.93 6.82
CA ASN A 204 1.03 -9.61 5.50
C ASN A 204 1.40 -8.19 5.08
N GLN A 205 1.37 -7.24 6.00
CA GLN A 205 1.79 -5.86 5.72
C GLN A 205 3.29 -5.79 5.43
N GLN A 206 4.13 -6.51 6.18
CA GLN A 206 5.57 -6.54 5.91
C GLN A 206 5.91 -7.21 4.56
N ARG A 207 5.23 -8.30 4.19
CA ARG A 207 5.39 -8.93 2.87
C ARG A 207 5.04 -8.00 1.71
N ARG A 208 4.09 -7.09 1.92
CA ARG A 208 3.72 -6.07 0.95
C ARG A 208 4.69 -4.89 0.94
N GLY A 209 5.69 -4.87 1.84
CA GLY A 209 6.65 -3.77 2.03
C GLY A 209 6.05 -2.57 2.74
N LEU A 210 5.00 -2.80 3.53
CA LEU A 210 4.12 -1.76 4.04
C LEU A 210 4.32 -1.57 5.57
N LEU A 211 4.90 -2.51 6.31
CA LEU A 211 5.02 -2.36 7.77
C LEU A 211 5.97 -1.21 8.18
N ALA A 212 5.59 -0.45 9.23
CA ALA A 212 6.42 0.62 9.77
C ALA A 212 7.78 0.09 10.28
N LYS A 213 8.88 0.80 9.98
CA LYS A 213 10.25 0.40 10.35
C LYS A 213 10.43 0.16 11.85
N GLU A 214 9.76 0.96 12.67
CA GLU A 214 9.81 0.82 14.13
C GLU A 214 9.15 -0.49 14.60
N ALA A 215 7.96 -0.81 14.08
CA ALA A 215 7.28 -2.06 14.39
C ALA A 215 8.12 -3.29 13.98
N ILE A 216 8.83 -3.21 12.84
CA ILE A 216 9.78 -4.25 12.41
C ILE A 216 10.90 -4.41 13.44
N ARG A 217 11.55 -3.31 13.85
CA ARG A 217 12.63 -3.33 14.85
C ARG A 217 12.18 -3.92 16.19
N THR A 218 10.98 -3.55 16.66
CA THR A 218 10.40 -4.09 17.90
C THR A 218 10.21 -5.60 17.81
N LEU A 219 9.66 -6.10 16.71
CA LEU A 219 9.43 -7.52 16.51
C LEU A 219 10.73 -8.31 16.28
N ASP A 220 11.69 -7.76 15.54
CA ASP A 220 13.01 -8.37 15.34
C ASP A 220 13.80 -8.48 16.65
N ALA A 221 13.74 -7.45 17.50
CA ALA A 221 14.40 -7.47 18.81
C ALA A 221 13.75 -8.48 19.76
N ALA A 222 12.42 -8.56 19.78
CA ALA A 222 11.70 -9.50 20.64
C ALA A 222 11.77 -10.95 20.14
N PHE A 223 11.72 -11.13 18.83
CA PHE A 223 11.66 -12.44 18.20
C PHE A 223 12.28 -12.45 16.80
N PRO A 224 13.61 -12.64 16.68
CA PRO A 224 14.27 -12.78 15.37
C PRO A 224 13.69 -13.97 14.58
N GLY A 225 13.19 -13.70 13.37
CA GLY A 225 12.49 -14.71 12.55
C GLY A 225 10.97 -14.74 12.74
N TRP A 226 10.36 -13.69 13.30
CA TRP A 226 8.90 -13.58 13.37
C TRP A 226 8.21 -13.57 12.00
N LEU A 227 8.91 -13.16 10.94
CA LEU A 227 8.45 -13.20 9.55
C LEU A 227 8.45 -14.59 8.94
N ASP A 228 9.30 -15.46 9.46
CA ASP A 228 9.38 -16.84 9.01
C ASP A 228 8.03 -17.49 9.30
N GLY A 229 7.44 -18.09 8.26
CA GLY A 229 6.18 -18.82 8.41
C GLY A 229 6.28 -19.85 9.54
N MET A 230 5.14 -20.35 10.02
CA MET A 230 5.11 -21.30 11.14
C MET A 230 6.14 -22.44 11.01
N SER A 231 6.46 -22.91 9.79
CA SER A 231 7.41 -24.01 9.56
C SER A 231 8.88 -23.71 9.92
N LEU A 232 9.45 -22.58 9.49
CA LEU A 232 10.86 -22.23 9.73
C LEU A 232 11.08 -21.79 11.18
N ASN A 233 10.09 -21.12 11.75
CA ASN A 233 10.08 -20.73 13.15
C ASN A 233 9.93 -21.95 14.08
N VAL A 234 9.12 -22.95 13.67
CA VAL A 234 9.05 -24.25 14.35
C VAL A 234 10.40 -24.96 14.34
N GLU A 235 11.18 -24.91 13.27
CA GLU A 235 12.50 -25.56 13.23
C GLU A 235 13.50 -24.88 14.17
N ARG A 236 13.63 -23.55 14.12
CA ARG A 236 14.52 -22.82 15.04
C ARG A 236 14.10 -22.95 16.51
N HIS A 237 12.80 -22.91 16.80
CA HIS A 237 12.30 -23.16 18.14
C HIS A 237 12.51 -24.61 18.59
N TRP A 238 12.33 -25.57 17.68
CA TRP A 238 12.60 -26.97 17.97
C TRP A 238 14.08 -27.17 18.30
N GLN A 239 14.99 -26.57 17.52
CA GLN A 239 16.43 -26.59 17.79
C GLN A 239 16.77 -25.98 19.15
N LYS A 240 16.22 -24.79 19.46
CA LYS A 240 16.43 -24.15 20.77
C LYS A 240 15.95 -25.03 21.92
N ARG A 241 14.73 -25.57 21.83
CA ARG A 241 14.17 -26.46 22.87
C ARG A 241 14.93 -27.78 22.99
N ALA A 242 15.45 -28.31 21.88
CA ALA A 242 16.30 -29.49 21.88
C ALA A 242 17.61 -29.20 22.62
N THR A 243 18.26 -28.05 22.36
CA THR A 243 19.45 -27.61 23.10
C THR A 243 19.16 -27.42 24.58
N ASP A 244 18.10 -26.69 24.94
CA ASP A 244 17.70 -26.47 26.34
C ASP A 244 17.48 -27.81 27.08
N PHE A 245 16.85 -28.79 26.41
CA PHE A 245 16.65 -30.12 26.97
C PHE A 245 17.96 -30.89 27.16
N ILE A 246 18.87 -30.83 26.18
CA ILE A 246 20.17 -31.49 26.24
C ILE A 246 21.03 -30.93 27.38
N GLU A 247 21.08 -29.61 27.50
CA GLU A 247 21.80 -28.93 28.58
C GLU A 247 21.18 -29.29 29.94
N TRP A 248 19.85 -29.26 30.04
CA TRP A 248 19.16 -29.59 31.28
C TRP A 248 19.44 -31.04 31.75
N VAL A 249 19.44 -32.02 30.84
CA VAL A 249 19.76 -33.43 31.17
C VAL A 249 21.23 -33.56 31.59
N LYS A 250 22.15 -32.84 30.94
CA LYS A 250 23.57 -32.83 31.31
C LYS A 250 23.81 -32.24 32.69
N GLU A 251 23.11 -31.15 33.03
CA GLU A 251 23.26 -30.47 34.32
C GLU A 251 22.59 -31.23 35.48
N ASN A 252 21.41 -31.81 35.25
CA ASN A 252 20.59 -32.40 36.31
C ASN A 252 20.72 -33.92 36.39
N GLY A 253 21.29 -34.58 35.38
CA GLY A 253 21.47 -36.04 35.33
C GLY A 253 20.17 -36.86 35.27
N ARG A 254 19.01 -36.20 35.09
CA ARG A 254 17.68 -36.83 35.05
C ARG A 254 16.88 -36.32 33.87
N HIS A 255 15.61 -36.73 33.72
CA HIS A 255 14.62 -36.23 32.75
C HIS A 255 13.64 -35.23 33.39
N PRO A 256 13.16 -34.19 32.67
CA PRO A 256 12.34 -33.13 33.26
C PRO A 256 10.96 -33.67 33.57
N HIS A 257 10.41 -33.30 34.74
CA HIS A 257 9.16 -33.86 35.22
C HIS A 257 7.97 -32.90 35.01
N ARG A 258 6.81 -33.43 34.59
CA ARG A 258 5.61 -32.61 34.34
C ARG A 258 5.01 -32.00 35.61
N SER A 259 5.28 -32.60 36.77
CA SER A 259 4.83 -32.10 38.08
C SER A 259 5.91 -31.29 38.81
N ALA A 260 6.97 -30.87 38.13
CA ALA A 260 7.98 -29.99 38.72
C ALA A 260 7.38 -28.64 39.14
N TRP A 261 7.87 -28.06 40.22
CA TRP A 261 7.43 -26.74 40.67
C TRP A 261 7.85 -25.63 39.67
N ASP A 262 9.06 -25.74 39.12
CA ASP A 262 9.58 -24.78 38.15
C ASP A 262 8.76 -24.79 36.84
N PRO A 263 8.16 -23.64 36.45
CA PRO A 263 7.48 -23.49 35.17
C PRO A 263 8.34 -23.84 33.95
N LYS A 264 9.66 -23.59 34.00
CA LYS A 264 10.57 -23.89 32.89
C LYS A 264 10.78 -25.40 32.73
N GLU A 265 10.99 -26.12 33.84
CA GLU A 265 11.08 -27.59 33.85
C GLU A 265 9.79 -28.23 33.32
N ARG A 266 8.61 -27.76 33.76
CA ARG A 266 7.31 -28.29 33.26
C ARG A 266 7.13 -28.09 31.77
N ALA A 267 7.54 -26.94 31.25
CA ALA A 267 7.46 -26.65 29.82
C ALA A 267 8.36 -27.60 29.01
N LEU A 268 9.59 -27.86 29.49
CA LEU A 268 10.50 -28.85 28.90
C LEU A 268 9.91 -30.27 28.96
N ALA A 269 9.36 -30.69 30.11
CA ALA A 269 8.70 -31.99 30.26
C ALA A 269 7.51 -32.19 29.33
N GLY A 270 6.70 -31.14 29.14
CA GLY A 270 5.60 -31.13 28.17
C GLY A 270 6.08 -31.27 26.72
N TRP A 271 7.19 -30.61 26.38
CA TRP A 271 7.80 -30.68 25.05
C TRP A 271 8.38 -32.08 24.76
N VAL A 272 9.18 -32.64 25.68
CA VAL A 272 9.78 -33.99 25.54
C VAL A 272 8.71 -35.05 25.35
N ALA A 273 7.63 -34.98 26.12
CA ALA A 273 6.53 -35.92 25.98
C ALA A 273 5.85 -35.88 24.60
N ARG A 274 5.74 -34.70 23.96
CA ARG A 274 5.26 -34.60 22.58
C ARG A 274 6.25 -35.22 21.59
N GLN A 275 7.56 -35.01 21.80
CA GLN A 275 8.59 -35.65 20.98
C GLN A 275 8.54 -37.18 21.08
N ARG A 276 8.27 -37.75 22.27
CA ARG A 276 8.05 -39.20 22.47
C ARG A 276 6.87 -39.73 21.65
N VAL A 277 5.77 -38.96 21.59
CA VAL A 277 4.62 -39.31 20.74
C VAL A 277 5.00 -39.28 19.26
N HIS A 278 5.75 -38.28 18.81
CA HIS A 278 6.24 -38.22 17.42
C HIS A 278 7.20 -39.37 17.09
N ALA A 279 8.07 -39.76 18.02
CA ALA A 279 8.95 -40.92 17.89
C ALA A 279 8.16 -42.22 17.76
N LYS A 280 7.14 -42.43 18.61
CA LYS A 280 6.24 -43.60 18.53
C LYS A 280 5.49 -43.64 17.19
N LYS A 281 5.06 -42.48 16.68
CA LYS A 281 4.36 -42.33 15.38
C LYS A 281 5.31 -42.26 14.18
N ARG A 282 6.64 -42.33 14.38
CA ARG A 282 7.68 -42.17 13.35
C ARG A 282 7.55 -40.88 12.52
N GLN A 283 7.05 -39.81 13.13
CA GLN A 283 6.91 -38.50 12.51
C GLN A 283 8.20 -37.69 12.68
N TYR A 284 8.63 -36.97 11.64
CA TYR A 284 9.85 -36.14 11.63
C TYR A 284 11.14 -36.94 11.93
N PRO A 285 11.50 -37.91 11.07
CA PRO A 285 12.63 -38.82 11.30
C PRO A 285 14.01 -38.15 11.37
N HIS A 286 14.15 -36.90 10.92
CA HIS A 286 15.40 -36.14 11.06
C HIS A 286 15.59 -35.63 12.50
N ARG A 287 14.54 -35.06 13.11
CA ARG A 287 14.52 -34.57 14.50
C ARG A 287 14.80 -35.66 15.53
N ILE A 288 14.22 -36.84 15.31
CA ILE A 288 14.44 -38.01 16.18
C ILE A 288 15.90 -38.47 16.09
N ARG A 289 16.47 -38.51 14.87
CA ARG A 289 17.88 -38.87 14.66
C ARG A 289 18.82 -37.89 15.38
N GLU A 290 18.53 -36.60 15.33
CA GLU A 290 19.34 -35.60 16.03
C GLU A 290 19.29 -35.76 17.55
N LEU A 291 18.10 -35.95 18.13
CA LEU A 291 17.98 -36.19 19.57
C LEU A 291 18.67 -37.50 19.99
N ASN A 292 18.49 -38.59 19.23
CA ASN A 292 19.16 -39.86 19.50
C ASN A 292 20.69 -39.74 19.44
N ALA A 293 21.22 -38.90 18.54
CA ALA A 293 22.67 -38.70 18.42
C ALA A 293 23.27 -37.95 19.62
N ARG A 294 22.51 -37.07 20.27
CA ARG A 294 23.00 -36.22 21.37
C ARG A 294 22.62 -36.73 22.77
N LEU A 295 21.50 -37.43 22.88
CA LEU A 295 21.00 -38.06 24.10
C LEU A 295 20.42 -39.44 23.74
N PRO A 296 21.23 -40.51 23.78
CA PRO A 296 20.70 -41.86 23.64
C PRO A 296 19.61 -42.12 24.68
N GLU A 297 18.55 -42.85 24.31
CA GLU A 297 17.46 -43.28 25.21
C GLU A 297 16.53 -42.18 25.77
N TRP A 298 16.59 -40.94 25.26
CA TRP A 298 15.67 -39.86 25.68
C TRP A 298 14.16 -40.20 25.54
N ASN A 299 13.85 -41.13 24.64
CA ASN A 299 12.51 -41.59 24.32
C ASN A 299 12.01 -42.72 25.23
N CYS A 300 12.86 -43.30 26.08
CA CYS A 300 12.45 -44.26 27.09
C CYS A 300 11.71 -43.52 28.22
N PRO A 301 10.54 -44.02 28.68
CA PRO A 301 9.97 -43.52 29.93
C PRO A 301 10.96 -43.79 31.07
N PRO A 302 11.07 -42.88 32.06
CA PRO A 302 11.77 -43.19 33.30
C PRO A 302 11.10 -44.34 34.06
#